data_AF-A0A952NNQ6-F1
#
_entry.id   AF-A0A952NNQ6-F1
#
_cell.length_a   1.000
_cell.length_b   1.000
_cell.length_c   1.000
_cell.angle_alpha   90.00
_cell.angle_beta   90.00
_cell.angle_gamma   90.00
#
_symmetry.space_group_name_H-M   'P 1'
#
loop_
_entity.id
_entity.type
_entity.pdbx_description
1 polymer ?
#
loop_
_entity_poly.entity_id
_entity_poly.type
_entity_poly.pdbx_seq_one_letter_code
_entity_poly.pdbx_strand_id
1 'polypeptide(L)'
;MKMILSTLALMMAFVSAPALADRHEVKEACKNDIEKLCKGTKPGKGEVMKCLKEHEAQVSAECKAAGQEMKHDMKAAHEACKADLEKFCGDIKPGKGRKIKCLKKHEAELSAECKSARESLKD
;
A
#
# COMPACT_ATOMS: atom_id res chain seq x y z
N MET A 1 -10.01 -25.70 -47.06
CA MET A 1 -9.79 -24.58 -48.02
C MET A 1 -11.05 -23.70 -47.96
N LYS A 2 -11.05 -22.45 -47.49
CA LYS A 2 -10.22 -21.30 -47.86
C LYS A 2 -9.70 -20.57 -46.60
N MET A 3 -8.39 -20.36 -46.55
CA MET A 3 -7.83 -19.17 -45.92
C MET A 3 -8.21 -17.96 -46.78
N ILE A 4 -8.52 -16.79 -46.20
CA ILE A 4 -7.65 -15.58 -46.28
C ILE A 4 -8.35 -14.32 -45.71
N LEU A 5 -7.53 -13.49 -45.04
CA LEU A 5 -7.51 -12.01 -45.03
C LEU A 5 -8.55 -11.24 -44.20
N SER A 6 -8.17 -10.88 -42.97
CA SER A 6 -8.26 -9.47 -42.54
C SER A 6 -7.36 -9.17 -41.35
N THR A 7 -6.26 -8.51 -41.65
CA THR A 7 -5.42 -7.77 -40.73
C THR A 7 -6.19 -6.59 -40.17
N LEU A 8 -6.52 -6.61 -38.88
CA LEU A 8 -6.63 -5.38 -38.10
C LEU A 8 -5.98 -5.66 -36.75
N ALA A 9 -4.80 -5.05 -36.56
CA ALA A 9 -4.11 -5.02 -35.30
C ALA A 9 -5.05 -4.40 -34.25
N LEU A 10 -5.76 -5.24 -33.50
CA LEU A 10 -6.25 -4.86 -32.19
C LEU A 10 -5.00 -4.84 -31.31
N MET A 11 -4.30 -3.70 -31.34
CA MET A 11 -3.33 -3.39 -30.29
C MET A 11 -4.08 -3.62 -28.99
N MET A 12 -3.68 -4.68 -28.28
CA MET A 12 -4.06 -4.88 -26.90
C MET A 12 -3.63 -3.60 -26.20
N ALA A 13 -4.60 -2.74 -25.90
CA ALA A 13 -4.39 -1.71 -24.92
C ALA A 13 -4.14 -2.48 -23.62
N PHE A 14 -2.86 -2.75 -23.35
CA PHE A 14 -2.37 -2.88 -21.99
C PHE A 14 -2.61 -1.51 -21.36
N VAL A 15 -3.88 -1.26 -20.99
CA VAL A 15 -4.21 -0.31 -19.94
C VAL A 15 -3.57 -0.92 -18.71
N SER A 16 -2.31 -0.54 -18.45
CA SER A 16 -1.80 -0.57 -17.09
C SER A 16 -2.67 0.42 -16.33
N ALA A 17 -3.77 -0.06 -15.76
CA ALA A 17 -4.37 0.63 -14.64
C ALA A 17 -3.25 0.89 -13.64
N PRO A 18 -3.15 2.07 -13.01
CA PRO A 18 -2.28 2.23 -11.87
C PRO A 18 -2.73 1.16 -10.86
N ALA A 19 -1.90 0.15 -10.68
CA ALA A 19 -2.10 -0.83 -9.62
C ALA A 19 -2.04 0.00 -8.33
N LEU A 20 -3.13 0.00 -7.56
CA LEU A 20 -3.01 0.39 -6.15
C LEU A 20 -1.88 -0.47 -5.58
N ALA A 21 -0.94 0.12 -4.83
CA ALA A 21 0.20 -0.62 -4.33
C ALA A 21 -0.30 -1.72 -3.39
N ASP A 22 -0.48 -2.91 -3.95
CA ASP A 22 -0.83 -4.10 -3.20
C ASP A 22 0.29 -4.33 -2.19
N ARG A 23 -0.10 -4.58 -0.94
CA ARG A 23 0.87 -4.75 0.13
C ARG A 23 1.78 -5.94 -0.14
N HIS A 24 1.30 -6.93 -0.89
CA HIS A 24 2.12 -8.06 -1.32
C HIS A 24 3.10 -7.65 -2.43
N GLU A 25 2.71 -6.83 -3.41
CA GLU A 25 3.63 -6.24 -4.40
C GLU A 25 4.79 -5.46 -3.75
N VAL A 26 4.50 -4.62 -2.74
CA VAL A 26 5.56 -3.88 -2.02
C VAL A 26 6.51 -4.82 -1.28
N LYS A 27 5.99 -5.92 -0.70
CA LYS A 27 6.84 -6.91 -0.02
C LYS A 27 7.77 -7.62 -0.99
N GLU A 28 7.26 -8.00 -2.17
CA GLU A 28 8.07 -8.67 -3.19
C GLU A 28 9.13 -7.73 -3.76
N ALA A 29 8.77 -6.48 -4.07
CA ALA A 29 9.72 -5.46 -4.52
C ALA A 29 10.85 -5.22 -3.50
N CYS A 30 10.54 -5.28 -2.20
CA CYS A 30 11.51 -5.08 -1.12
C CYS A 30 12.19 -6.35 -0.60
N LYS A 31 11.83 -7.54 -1.09
CA LYS A 31 12.27 -8.82 -0.50
C LYS A 31 13.78 -8.95 -0.42
N ASN A 32 14.47 -8.69 -1.54
CA ASN A 32 15.93 -8.77 -1.61
C ASN A 32 16.61 -7.75 -0.69
N ASP A 33 16.06 -6.54 -0.59
CA ASP A 33 16.58 -5.50 0.30
C ASP A 33 16.40 -5.88 1.77
N ILE A 34 15.24 -6.46 2.13
CA ILE A 34 14.97 -6.93 3.49
C ILE A 34 15.96 -8.04 3.88
N GLU A 35 16.21 -9.00 3.00
CA GLU A 35 17.13 -10.11 3.27
C GLU A 35 18.58 -9.64 3.44
N LYS A 36 19.02 -8.66 2.64
CA LYS A 36 20.39 -8.15 2.64
C LYS A 36 20.65 -7.12 3.74
N LEU A 37 19.74 -6.15 3.89
CA LEU A 37 19.94 -4.97 4.74
C LEU A 37 19.33 -5.16 6.13
N CYS A 38 18.25 -5.94 6.24
CA CYS A 38 17.44 -6.04 7.45
C CYS A 38 17.44 -7.43 8.09
N LYS A 39 18.48 -8.24 7.82
CA LYS A 39 18.61 -9.60 8.38
C LYS A 39 18.45 -9.60 9.90
N GLY A 40 17.55 -10.45 10.41
CA GLY A 40 17.26 -10.55 11.84
C GLY A 40 16.25 -9.53 12.37
N THR A 41 15.78 -8.60 11.54
CA THR A 41 14.68 -7.69 11.89
C THR A 41 13.39 -8.49 12.02
N LYS A 42 12.74 -8.40 13.18
CA LYS A 42 11.47 -9.09 13.41
C LYS A 42 10.38 -8.48 12.52
N PRO A 43 9.68 -9.27 11.69
CA PRO A 43 8.58 -8.76 10.88
C PRO A 43 7.43 -8.26 11.75
N GLY A 44 6.68 -7.29 11.21
CA GLY A 44 5.55 -6.67 11.89
C GLY A 44 5.90 -5.42 12.69
N LYS A 45 4.86 -4.76 13.23
CA LYS A 45 4.93 -3.51 14.02
C LYS A 45 5.68 -2.32 13.38
N GLY A 46 6.11 -2.44 12.13
CA GLY A 46 6.85 -1.42 11.38
C GLY A 46 8.37 -1.53 11.49
N GLU A 47 8.92 -2.57 12.12
CA GLU A 47 10.38 -2.69 12.33
C GLU A 47 11.14 -2.84 11.00
N VAL A 48 10.60 -3.61 10.05
CA VAL A 48 11.20 -3.75 8.70
C VAL A 48 11.21 -2.42 7.97
N MET A 49 10.13 -1.64 8.04
CA MET A 49 10.06 -0.31 7.42
C MET A 49 11.04 0.66 8.07
N LYS A 50 11.26 0.55 9.37
CA LYS A 50 12.27 1.34 10.09
C LYS A 50 13.67 0.99 9.61
N CYS A 51 14.00 -0.29 9.52
CA CYS A 51 15.29 -0.73 9.00
C CYS A 51 15.52 -0.28 7.55
N LEU A 52 14.55 -0.50 6.64
CA LEU A 52 14.68 -0.04 5.24
C LEU A 52 14.87 1.48 5.15
N LYS A 53 14.28 2.25 6.06
CA LYS A 53 14.49 3.70 6.15
C LYS A 53 15.89 4.07 6.64
N GLU A 54 16.43 3.34 7.63
CA GLU A 54 17.81 3.53 8.09
C GLU A 54 18.82 3.20 6.99
N HIS A 55 18.46 2.29 6.08
CA HIS A 55 19.24 1.92 4.90
C HIS A 55 18.76 2.58 3.60
N GLU A 56 18.03 3.70 3.64
CA GLU A 56 17.35 4.30 2.47
C GLU A 56 18.26 4.53 1.24
N ALA A 57 19.55 4.83 1.47
CA ALA A 57 20.54 5.03 0.41
C ALA A 57 21.01 3.73 -0.28
N GLN A 58 20.80 2.57 0.36
CA GLN A 58 21.24 1.25 -0.09
C GLN A 58 20.09 0.38 -0.64
N VAL A 59 18.85 0.81 -0.44
CA VAL A 59 17.66 0.11 -0.92
C VAL A 59 17.58 0.21 -2.44
N SER A 60 17.13 -0.85 -3.10
CA SER A 60 16.90 -0.87 -4.53
C SER A 60 15.92 0.21 -5.00
N ALA A 61 16.04 0.62 -6.27
CA ALA A 61 15.12 1.56 -6.89
C ALA A 61 13.68 1.02 -6.90
N GLU A 62 13.51 -0.29 -7.10
CA GLU A 62 12.23 -1.00 -7.10
C GLU A 62 11.54 -0.90 -5.75
N CYS A 63 12.21 -1.28 -4.66
CA CYS A 63 11.67 -1.15 -3.32
C CYS A 63 11.40 0.31 -2.93
N LYS A 64 12.25 1.24 -3.36
CA LYS A 64 12.05 2.67 -3.12
C LYS A 64 10.79 3.19 -3.81
N ALA A 65 10.56 2.83 -5.07
CA ALA A 65 9.37 3.20 -5.81
C ALA A 65 8.11 2.62 -5.16
N ALA A 66 8.09 1.32 -4.88
CA ALA A 66 6.98 0.65 -4.21
C ALA A 66 6.69 1.27 -2.81
N GLY A 67 7.73 1.62 -2.07
CA GLY A 67 7.60 2.30 -0.78
C GLY A 67 7.09 3.74 -0.89
N GLN A 68 7.36 4.44 -1.98
CA GLN A 68 6.81 5.78 -2.24
C GLN A 68 5.33 5.74 -2.62
N GLU A 69 4.93 4.77 -3.43
CA GLU A 69 3.55 4.53 -3.80
C GLU A 69 2.70 4.16 -2.58
N MET A 70 3.17 3.22 -1.77
CA MET A 70 2.54 2.89 -0.49
C MET A 70 2.41 4.09 0.44
N LYS A 71 3.42 4.98 0.50
CA LYS A 71 3.34 6.22 1.30
C LYS A 71 2.27 7.16 0.76
N HIS A 72 2.12 7.27 -0.56
CA HIS A 72 1.10 8.07 -1.20
C HIS A 72 -0.31 7.55 -0.85
N ASP A 73 -0.54 6.25 -0.99
CA ASP A 73 -1.84 5.63 -0.75
C ASP A 73 -2.22 5.68 0.74
N MET A 74 -1.27 5.43 1.63
CA MET A 74 -1.48 5.59 3.08
C MET A 74 -1.83 7.03 3.46
N LYS A 75 -1.21 8.02 2.80
CA LYS A 75 -1.53 9.43 3.02
C LYS A 75 -2.93 9.75 2.52
N ALA A 76 -3.27 9.33 1.30
CA ALA A 76 -4.61 9.53 0.74
C ALA A 76 -5.70 8.94 1.65
N ALA A 77 -5.51 7.71 2.11
CA ALA A 77 -6.44 7.08 3.04
C ALA A 77 -6.49 7.76 4.40
N HIS A 78 -5.35 8.27 4.90
CA HIS A 78 -5.33 9.03 6.14
C HIS A 78 -6.16 10.32 6.05
N GLU A 79 -6.03 11.05 4.95
CA GLU A 79 -6.83 12.27 4.70
C GLU A 79 -8.32 11.94 4.58
N ALA A 80 -8.68 10.89 3.83
CA ALA A 80 -10.07 10.47 3.70
C ALA A 80 -10.69 10.06 5.05
N CYS A 81 -9.89 9.47 5.94
CA CYS A 81 -10.32 9.07 7.28
C CYS A 81 -10.07 10.10 8.37
N LYS A 82 -9.59 11.31 8.04
CA LYS A 82 -9.11 12.27 9.06
C LYS A 82 -10.19 12.64 10.07
N ALA A 83 -11.37 13.02 9.59
CA ALA A 83 -12.50 13.41 10.44
C ALA A 83 -12.95 12.25 11.34
N ASP A 84 -13.04 11.04 10.80
CA ASP A 84 -13.40 9.84 11.57
C ASP A 84 -12.32 9.48 12.60
N LEU A 85 -11.05 9.66 12.26
CA LEU A 85 -9.95 9.43 13.19
C LEU A 85 -9.95 10.40 14.35
N GLU A 86 -10.27 11.67 14.10
CA GLU A 86 -10.40 12.69 15.15
C GLU A 86 -11.61 12.38 16.04
N LYS A 87 -12.75 12.04 15.43
CA LYS A 87 -14.01 11.76 16.14
C LYS A 87 -13.96 10.50 17.01
N PHE A 88 -13.42 9.40 16.49
CA PHE A 88 -13.51 8.09 17.13
C PHE A 88 -12.19 7.62 17.75
N CYS A 89 -11.05 8.12 17.26
CA CYS A 89 -9.74 7.55 17.53
C CYS A 89 -8.67 8.59 17.90
N GLY A 90 -9.06 9.78 18.35
CA GLY A 90 -8.17 10.91 18.65
C GLY A 90 -7.10 10.57 19.70
N ASP A 91 -7.50 9.86 20.74
CA ASP A 91 -6.60 9.46 21.86
C ASP A 91 -5.69 8.27 21.52
N ILE A 92 -5.89 7.64 20.35
CA ILE A 92 -5.12 6.48 19.95
C ILE A 92 -3.76 6.93 19.41
N LYS A 93 -2.70 6.63 20.16
CA LYS A 93 -1.33 6.89 19.73
C LYS A 93 -1.04 6.29 18.33
N PRO A 94 -0.39 7.03 17.42
CA PRO A 94 -0.09 6.58 16.06
C PRO A 94 0.90 5.40 16.01
N GLY A 95 0.97 4.73 14.86
CA GLY A 95 1.85 3.58 14.62
C GLY A 95 1.27 2.23 15.06
N LYS A 96 1.95 1.15 14.62
CA LYS A 96 1.57 -0.26 14.88
C LYS A 96 0.12 -0.62 14.49
N GLY A 97 -0.46 0.10 13.53
CA GLY A 97 -1.84 -0.12 13.07
C GLY A 97 -2.94 0.17 14.10
N ARG A 98 -2.64 0.86 15.20
CA ARG A 98 -3.60 1.08 16.30
C ARG A 98 -4.83 1.88 15.87
N LYS A 99 -4.63 2.97 15.14
CA LYS A 99 -5.72 3.80 14.60
C LYS A 99 -6.61 3.04 13.61
N ILE A 100 -6.02 2.22 12.73
CA ILE A 100 -6.78 1.34 11.83
C ILE A 100 -7.60 0.30 12.62
N LYS A 101 -7.04 -0.30 13.68
CA LYS A 101 -7.79 -1.20 14.56
C LYS A 101 -8.95 -0.49 15.27
N CYS A 102 -8.76 0.77 15.67
CA CYS A 102 -9.81 1.58 16.24
C CYS A 102 -10.93 1.86 15.23
N LEU A 103 -10.60 2.34 14.02
CA LEU A 103 -11.58 2.58 12.95
C LEU A 103 -12.40 1.33 12.61
N LYS A 104 -11.77 0.14 12.62
CA LYS A 104 -12.49 -1.15 12.44
C LYS A 104 -13.59 -1.40 13.48
N LYS A 105 -13.44 -0.90 14.71
CA LYS A 105 -14.48 -1.04 15.75
C LYS A 105 -15.66 -0.09 15.54
N HIS A 106 -15.43 1.00 14.81
CA HIS A 106 -16.43 2.01 14.47
C HIS A 106 -16.90 1.90 13.02
N GLU A 107 -16.70 0.75 12.37
CA GLU A 107 -16.89 0.58 10.92
C GLU A 107 -18.27 1.01 10.43
N ALA A 108 -19.33 0.74 11.19
CA ALA A 108 -20.69 1.17 10.84
C ALA A 108 -20.84 2.70 10.85
N GLU A 109 -20.12 3.40 11.73
CA GLU A 109 -20.24 4.83 12.01
C GLU A 109 -19.30 5.71 11.15
N LEU A 110 -18.36 5.09 10.43
CA LEU A 110 -17.43 5.83 9.57
C LEU A 110 -18.13 6.49 8.39
N SER A 111 -17.54 7.58 7.93
CA SER A 111 -17.90 8.25 6.67
C SER A 111 -17.78 7.30 5.47
N ALA A 112 -18.51 7.61 4.39
CA ALA A 112 -18.43 6.83 3.15
C ALA A 112 -17.01 6.90 2.56
N GLU A 113 -16.40 8.07 2.63
CA GLU A 113 -15.06 8.36 2.14
C GLU A 113 -14.02 7.49 2.86
N CYS A 114 -14.08 7.41 4.19
CA CYS A 114 -13.17 6.56 4.96
C CYS A 114 -13.41 5.07 4.72
N LYS A 115 -14.67 4.65 4.54
CA LYS A 115 -15.00 3.25 4.20
C LYS A 115 -14.37 2.84 2.87
N SER A 116 -14.57 3.64 1.82
CA SER A 116 -13.98 3.38 0.50
C SER A 116 -12.46 3.38 0.55
N ALA A 117 -11.85 4.39 1.19
CA ALA A 117 -10.39 4.44 1.30
C ALA A 117 -9.80 3.25 2.06
N ARG A 118 -10.50 2.73 3.07
CA ARG A 118 -10.06 1.54 3.82
C ARG A 118 -10.16 0.26 3.00
N GLU A 119 -11.10 0.15 2.07
CA GLU A 119 -11.24 -1.00 1.18
C GLU A 119 -10.09 -1.06 0.17
N SER A 120 -9.66 0.09 -0.34
CA SER A 120 -8.50 0.20 -1.23
C SER A 120 -7.16 -0.16 -0.56
N LEU A 121 -7.13 -0.32 0.77
CA LEU A 121 -5.95 -0.73 1.53
C LEU A 121 -6.04 -2.17 2.06
N LYS A 122 -7.13 -2.89 1.76
CA LYS A 122 -7.31 -4.28 2.22
C LYS A 122 -6.52 -5.23 1.33
N ASP A 123 -5.24 -5.38 1.66
CA ASP A 123 -4.42 -6.58 1.40
C ASP A 123 -3.55 -6.92 2.64
#